data_AF-A0A931M1S5-F1
#
_entry.id   AF-A0A931M1S5-F1
#
_cell.length_a   1.000
_cell.length_b   1.000
_cell.length_c   1.000
_cell.angle_alpha   90.00
_cell.angle_beta   90.00
_cell.angle_gamma   90.00
#
_symmetry.space_group_name_H-M   'P 1'
#
loop_
_entity.id
_entity.type
_entity.pdbx_description
1 polymer ?
#
loop_
_entity_poly.entity_id
_entity_poly.type
_entity_poly.pdbx_seq_one_letter_code
_entity_poly.pdbx_strand_id
1 'polypeptide(L)'
;MKPIFSLLLILSLYTNAQELSIIPKPVESSVQKGKFTINAATVIVVTDEGLKPSVDFLNSYLKTYYGFSLKTAKQAKTNFIHLGIKVFIRPP
;
A
#
# COMPACT_ATOMS: atom_id res chain seq x y z
N MET A 1 11.44 -44.45 -0.85
CA MET A 1 11.23 -43.15 -1.54
C MET A 1 9.77 -42.65 -1.48
N LYS A 2 8.75 -43.51 -1.60
CA LYS A 2 7.32 -43.14 -1.47
C LYS A 2 6.92 -42.41 -0.15
N PRO A 3 7.39 -42.78 1.05
CA PRO A 3 6.94 -42.12 2.28
C PRO A 3 7.49 -40.69 2.43
N ILE A 4 8.68 -40.42 1.89
CA ILE A 4 9.31 -39.09 1.90
C ILE A 4 8.51 -38.12 1.01
N PHE A 5 8.02 -38.61 -0.13
CA PHE A 5 7.17 -37.82 -1.02
C PHE A 5 5.83 -37.45 -0.37
N SER A 6 5.20 -38.39 0.33
CA SER A 6 3.97 -38.11 1.11
C SER A 6 4.20 -37.10 2.23
N LEU A 7 5.36 -37.13 2.89
CA LEU A 7 5.69 -36.18 3.96
C LEU A 7 5.88 -34.75 3.45
N LEU A 8 6.53 -34.58 2.28
CA LEU A 8 6.69 -33.28 1.62
C LEU A 8 5.35 -32.68 1.18
N LEU A 9 4.39 -33.51 0.78
CA LEU A 9 3.06 -33.05 0.37
C LEU A 9 2.28 -32.46 1.56
N ILE A 10 2.41 -33.04 2.76
CA ILE A 10 1.72 -32.57 3.97
C ILE A 10 2.26 -31.21 4.45
N LEU A 11 3.57 -30.97 4.29
CA LEU A 11 4.21 -29.71 4.68
C LEU A 11 3.75 -28.51 3.84
N SER A 12 3.35 -28.74 2.59
CA SER A 12 2.85 -27.66 1.71
C SER A 12 1.51 -27.07 2.15
N LEU A 13 0.74 -27.80 2.96
CA LEU A 13 -0.56 -27.37 3.48
C LEU A 13 -0.46 -26.34 4.63
N TYR A 14 0.73 -26.16 5.22
CA TYR A 14 0.98 -25.22 6.32
C TYR A 14 1.53 -23.85 5.86
N THR A 15 1.41 -23.55 4.57
CA THR A 15 1.81 -22.23 4.04
C THR A 15 0.77 -21.19 4.47
N ASN A 16 0.97 -20.62 5.66
CA ASN A 16 0.22 -19.43 6.07
C ASN A 16 0.57 -18.28 5.12
N ALA A 17 -0.44 -17.64 4.54
CA ALA A 17 -0.27 -16.43 3.75
C ALA A 17 0.48 -15.38 4.60
N GLN A 18 1.47 -14.70 3.99
CA GLN A 18 2.34 -13.75 4.69
C GLN A 18 1.52 -12.73 5.49
N GLU A 19 1.72 -12.69 6.80
CA GLU A 19 1.15 -11.62 7.62
C GLU A 19 1.69 -10.27 7.14
N LEU A 20 0.83 -9.23 7.12
CA LEU A 20 1.25 -7.87 6.79
C LEU A 20 2.28 -7.39 7.82
N SER A 21 3.52 -7.19 7.37
CA SER A 21 4.63 -6.71 8.21
C SER A 21 4.54 -5.19 8.40
N ILE A 22 3.54 -4.74 9.15
CA ILE A 22 3.35 -3.34 9.54
C ILE A 22 3.52 -3.26 11.05
N ILE A 23 4.44 -2.41 11.51
CA ILE A 23 4.72 -2.18 12.93
C ILE A 23 4.49 -0.69 13.22
N PRO A 24 3.70 -0.34 14.24
CA PRO A 24 2.85 -1.23 15.04
C PRO A 24 1.72 -1.87 14.21
N LYS A 25 1.25 -3.05 14.63
CA LYS A 25 0.17 -3.75 13.94
C LYS A 25 -1.13 -2.92 14.01
N PRO A 26 -1.85 -2.75 12.89
CA PRO A 26 -3.19 -2.14 12.91
C PRO A 26 -4.16 -2.96 13.77
N VAL A 27 -5.19 -2.31 14.32
CA VAL A 27 -6.25 -2.97 15.10
C VAL A 27 -6.95 -4.04 14.26
N GLU A 28 -7.22 -3.73 12.98
CA GLU A 28 -7.79 -4.65 12.01
C GLU A 28 -7.12 -4.47 10.65
N SER A 29 -6.89 -5.56 9.94
CA SER A 29 -6.44 -5.56 8.55
C SER A 29 -6.94 -6.79 7.82
N SER A 30 -7.30 -6.65 6.55
CA SER A 30 -7.79 -7.76 5.72
C SER A 30 -7.23 -7.61 4.31
N VAL A 31 -6.56 -8.66 3.82
CA VAL A 31 -6.03 -8.70 2.46
C VAL A 31 -7.17 -9.00 1.49
N GLN A 32 -7.47 -8.04 0.62
CA GLN A 32 -8.48 -8.18 -0.41
C GLN A 32 -7.85 -8.63 -1.74
N LYS A 33 -8.67 -9.15 -2.65
CA LYS A 33 -8.21 -9.51 -4.00
C LYS A 33 -7.84 -8.24 -4.79
N GLY A 34 -6.69 -8.27 -5.45
CA GLY A 34 -6.20 -7.18 -6.28
C GLY A 34 -4.70 -6.98 -6.11
N LYS A 35 -4.10 -6.18 -7.00
CA LYS A 35 -2.70 -5.75 -6.90
C LYS A 35 -2.60 -4.30 -7.34
N PHE A 36 -1.89 -3.52 -6.54
CA PHE A 36 -1.51 -2.17 -6.89
C PHE A 36 0.02 -2.11 -6.96
N THR A 37 0.57 -1.55 -8.04
CA THR A 37 2.02 -1.43 -8.22
C THR A 37 2.36 0.03 -8.42
N ILE A 38 3.14 0.57 -7.49
CA ILE A 38 3.63 1.94 -7.56
C ILE A 38 4.77 1.98 -8.58
N ASN A 39 4.65 2.86 -9.56
CA ASN A 39 5.68 3.11 -10.56
C ASN A 39 5.76 4.61 -10.88
N ALA A 40 6.69 5.00 -11.75
CA ALA A 40 6.86 6.40 -12.13
C ALA A 40 5.65 7.05 -12.84
N ALA A 41 4.68 6.26 -13.31
CA ALA A 41 3.44 6.73 -13.90
C ALA A 41 2.30 6.88 -12.88
N THR A 42 2.48 6.40 -11.64
CA THR A 42 1.51 6.60 -10.56
C THR A 42 1.43 8.08 -10.18
N VAL A 43 0.24 8.58 -9.88
CA VAL A 43 -0.01 9.99 -9.54
C VAL A 43 -0.48 10.11 -8.09
N ILE A 44 0.01 11.12 -7.37
CA ILE A 44 -0.54 11.49 -6.06
C ILE A 44 -1.69 12.47 -6.29
N VAL A 45 -2.91 12.08 -5.93
CA VAL A 45 -4.05 12.97 -5.88
C VAL A 45 -4.10 13.63 -4.51
N VAL A 46 -4.09 14.95 -4.48
CA VAL A 46 -4.18 15.74 -3.26
C VAL A 46 -5.11 16.92 -3.49
N THR A 47 -6.09 17.08 -2.60
CA THR A 47 -7.11 18.14 -2.68
C THR A 47 -6.87 19.28 -1.71
N ASP A 48 -6.05 19.05 -0.68
CA ASP A 48 -5.75 20.02 0.38
C ASP A 48 -4.27 20.39 0.33
N GLU A 49 -3.97 21.69 0.22
CA GLU A 49 -2.61 22.21 0.20
C GLU A 49 -1.85 21.96 1.52
N GLY A 50 -2.58 21.82 2.64
CA GLY A 50 -2.03 21.46 3.95
C GLY A 50 -1.35 20.08 3.97
N LEU A 51 -1.61 19.22 2.98
CA LEU A 51 -0.97 17.92 2.83
C LEU A 51 0.32 17.95 2.02
N LYS A 52 0.78 19.12 1.57
CA LYS A 52 2.06 19.25 0.86
C LYS A 52 3.24 18.60 1.62
N PRO A 53 3.40 18.76 2.94
CA PRO A 53 4.48 18.09 3.67
C PRO A 53 4.41 16.56 3.59
N SER A 54 3.21 15.97 3.58
CA SER A 54 3.01 14.52 3.43
C SER A 54 3.35 14.03 2.02
N VAL A 55 3.00 14.81 0.99
CA VAL A 55 3.40 14.55 -0.39
C VAL A 55 4.93 14.57 -0.53
N ASP A 56 5.56 15.61 0.02
CA ASP A 56 7.01 15.78 -0.04
C ASP A 56 7.72 14.65 0.70
N PHE A 57 7.23 14.26 1.88
CA PHE A 57 7.73 13.10 2.63
C PHE A 57 7.67 11.81 1.81
N LEU A 58 6.51 11.49 1.23
CA LEU A 58 6.34 10.27 0.43
C LEU A 58 7.28 10.28 -0.79
N ASN A 59 7.34 11.39 -1.52
CA ASN A 59 8.22 11.51 -2.67
C ASN A 59 9.71 11.44 -2.31
N SER A 60 10.10 11.98 -1.16
CA SER A 60 11.47 11.87 -0.65
C SER A 60 11.82 10.42 -0.31
N TYR A 61 10.91 9.69 0.34
CA TYR A 61 11.07 8.26 0.64
C TYR A 61 11.20 7.44 -0.65
N LEU A 62 10.29 7.64 -1.61
CA LEU A 62 10.34 6.96 -2.91
C LEU A 62 11.63 7.28 -3.67
N LYS A 63 12.10 8.53 -3.60
CA LYS A 63 13.35 8.91 -4.25
C LYS A 63 14.55 8.22 -3.62
N THR A 64 14.63 8.20 -2.29
CA THR A 64 15.75 7.61 -1.54
C THR A 64 15.84 6.10 -1.70
N TYR A 65 14.71 5.39 -1.62
CA TYR A 65 14.71 3.93 -1.60
C TYR A 65 14.38 3.27 -2.94
N TYR A 66 13.73 3.99 -3.86
CA TYR A 66 13.26 3.46 -5.15
C TYR A 66 13.70 4.29 -6.37
N GLY A 67 14.35 5.44 -6.18
CA GLY A 67 14.98 6.22 -7.26
C GLY A 67 14.07 7.12 -8.09
N PHE A 68 12.75 7.13 -7.85
CA PHE A 68 11.78 7.95 -8.59
C PHE A 68 10.88 8.80 -7.67
N SER A 69 10.17 9.76 -8.26
CA SER A 69 9.17 10.58 -7.58
C SER A 69 7.88 10.61 -8.40
N LEU A 70 6.75 10.78 -7.72
CA LEU A 70 5.42 10.81 -8.30
C LEU A 70 4.96 12.25 -8.55
N LYS A 71 4.23 12.46 -9.64
CA LYS A 71 3.59 13.74 -9.94
C LYS A 71 2.36 13.94 -9.07
N THR A 72 2.01 15.19 -8.79
CA THR A 72 0.75 15.54 -8.12
C THR A 72 -0.32 15.95 -9.13
N ALA A 73 -1.58 15.66 -8.80
CA ALA A 73 -2.74 16.13 -9.55
C ALA A 73 -3.92 16.40 -8.61
N LYS A 74 -4.89 17.21 -9.05
CA LYS A 74 -6.14 17.41 -8.31
C LYS A 74 -7.12 16.25 -8.47
N GLN A 75 -6.99 15.47 -9.54
CA GLN A 75 -7.88 14.35 -9.86
C GLN A 75 -7.17 13.33 -10.76
N ALA A 76 -7.51 12.05 -10.62
CA ALA A 76 -7.10 10.96 -11.49
C ALA A 76 -8.17 9.85 -11.47
N LYS A 77 -8.35 9.14 -12.58
CA LYS A 77 -9.32 8.03 -12.67
C LYS A 77 -8.72 6.67 -12.29
N THR A 78 -7.43 6.47 -12.58
CA THR A 78 -6.73 5.19 -12.41
C THR A 78 -5.28 5.43 -12.02
N ASN A 79 -4.64 4.42 -11.41
CA ASN A 79 -3.22 4.45 -11.03
C ASN A 79 -2.84 5.67 -10.18
N PHE A 80 -3.57 5.89 -9.08
CA PHE A 80 -3.31 7.01 -8.19
C PHE A 80 -3.30 6.60 -6.71
N ILE A 81 -2.60 7.40 -5.92
CA ILE A 81 -2.63 7.38 -4.46
C ILE A 81 -3.34 8.66 -4.03
N HIS A 82 -4.43 8.54 -3.28
CA HIS A 82 -5.14 9.72 -2.76
C HIS A 82 -4.70 10.02 -1.33
N LEU A 83 -4.19 11.23 -1.12
CA LEU A 83 -3.93 11.78 0.21
C LEU A 83 -5.02 12.78 0.53
N GLY A 84 -5.80 12.50 1.58
CA GLY A 84 -6.91 13.33 1.99
C GLY A 84 -7.17 13.20 3.49
N ILE A 85 -7.68 14.28 4.09
CA ILE A 85 -8.14 14.30 5.48
C ILE A 85 -9.65 14.11 5.44
N LYS A 86 -10.17 13.13 6.19
CA LYS A 86 -11.60 13.09 6.48
C LYS A 86 -11.89 14.14 7.54
N VAL A 87 -12.38 15.31 7.12
CA VAL A 87 -12.92 16.29 8.07
C VAL A 87 -14.17 15.66 8.69
N PHE A 88 -14.13 15.42 10.00
CA PHE A 88 -15.30 14.96 10.75
C PHE A 88 -16.27 16.14 10.89
N ILE A 89 -17.08 16.39 9.86
CA ILE A 89 -18.20 17.32 9.98
C ILE A 89 -19.26 16.66 10.87
N ARG A 90 -19.50 17.26 12.04
CA ARG A 90 -20.65 16.89 12.86
C ARG A 90 -21.90 17.31 12.05
N PRO A 91 -22.84 16.40 11.74
CA PRO A 91 -24.07 16.81 11.06
C PRO A 91 -24.77 17.90 11.90
N PRO A 92 -25.38 18.91 11.25
CA PRO A 92 -26.09 19.99 11.95
C PRO A 92 -27.27 19.48 12.76
#